data_AF-A0A1D1Y2K2-F1
#
_entry.id   AF-A0A1D1Y2K2-F1
#
_cell.length_a   1.000
_cell.length_b   1.000
_cell.length_c   1.000
_cell.angle_alpha   90.00
_cell.angle_beta   90.00
_cell.angle_gamma   90.00
#
_symmetry.space_group_name_H-M   'P 1'
#
loop_
_entity.id
_entity.type
_entity.pdbx_description
1 polymer ?
#
loop_
_entity_poly.entity_id
_entity_poly.type
_entity_poly.pdbx_seq_one_letter_code
_entity_poly.pdbx_strand_id
1 'polypeptide(L)'
;SYFCMQLSKVPANFHRKRIGISNKIRELCLAEVDDDQGRKLVFAASHLVSPGSHSAHPVQKYSRERVAQAEQALDLLKNYSNVVFGGDMNWDEKVDGSFPLPPGWVDAWKELRPGEDGWTFDT
;
A
#
# COMPACT_ATOMS: atom_id res chain seq x y z
N SER A 1 -3.77 -6.80 17.76
CA SER A 1 -4.08 -6.84 16.32
C SER A 1 -3.70 -5.49 15.73
N TYR A 2 -2.90 -5.44 14.68
CA TYR A 2 -2.64 -4.19 13.94
C TYR A 2 -3.66 -4.10 12.82
N PHE A 3 -4.26 -2.93 12.62
CA PHE A 3 -5.28 -2.71 11.61
C PHE A 3 -5.02 -1.38 10.91
N CYS A 4 -5.41 -1.30 9.63
CA CYS A 4 -5.36 -0.08 8.85
C CYS A 4 -6.66 0.70 9.08
N MET A 5 -6.55 1.99 9.38
CA MET A 5 -7.70 2.88 9.54
C MET A 5 -7.76 3.89 8.40
N GLN A 6 -8.97 4.12 7.89
CA GLN A 6 -9.29 5.24 7.02
C GLN A 6 -10.44 6.03 7.66
N LEU A 7 -10.26 7.34 7.77
CA LEU A 7 -11.24 8.25 8.36
C LEU A 7 -11.52 9.34 7.34
N SER A 8 -12.77 9.77 7.24
CA SER A 8 -13.20 10.79 6.28
C SER A 8 -14.05 11.86 6.95
N LYS A 9 -13.84 13.12 6.56
CA LYS A 9 -14.74 14.25 6.86
C LYS A 9 -15.83 14.45 5.81
N VAL A 10 -15.72 13.74 4.68
CA VAL A 10 -16.70 13.76 3.58
C VAL A 10 -17.42 12.40 3.50
N PRO A 11 -18.64 12.36 2.95
CA PRO A 11 -19.31 11.10 2.69
C PRO A 11 -18.41 10.18 1.85
N ALA A 12 -18.23 8.96 2.32
CA ALA A 12 -17.41 7.96 1.66
C ALA A 12 -18.02 6.58 1.85
N ASN A 13 -17.93 5.74 0.83
CA ASN A 13 -18.26 4.33 0.95
C ASN A 13 -17.00 3.55 1.31
N PHE A 14 -17.04 2.83 2.44
CA PHE A 14 -15.90 2.10 2.96
C PHE A 14 -16.07 0.59 2.79
N HIS A 15 -15.04 -0.07 2.29
CA HIS A 15 -14.98 -1.53 2.22
C HIS A 15 -13.56 -2.04 2.36
N ARG A 16 -13.45 -3.34 2.61
CA ARG A 16 -12.18 -4.03 2.83
C ARG A 16 -12.06 -5.21 1.90
N LYS A 17 -10.86 -5.41 1.37
CA LYS A 17 -10.46 -6.62 0.65
C LYS A 17 -9.32 -7.29 1.41
N ARG A 18 -9.19 -8.60 1.28
CA ARG A 18 -8.05 -9.35 1.81
C ARG A 18 -6.99 -9.45 0.72
N ILE A 19 -5.74 -9.25 1.09
CA ILE A 19 -4.57 -9.47 0.25
C ILE A 19 -3.58 -10.37 0.97
N GLY A 20 -2.86 -11.17 0.21
CA GLY A 20 -1.75 -11.99 0.70
C GLY A 20 -1.87 -13.46 0.34
N ILE A 21 -0.83 -14.18 0.75
CA ILE A 21 -0.63 -15.60 0.46
C ILE A 21 -0.27 -16.32 1.76
N SER A 22 -0.43 -17.64 1.77
CA SER A 22 -0.14 -18.48 2.95
C SER A 22 -0.92 -17.98 4.20
N ASN A 23 -0.25 -17.87 5.35
CA ASN A 23 -0.84 -17.36 6.60
C ASN A 23 -0.59 -15.86 6.82
N LYS A 24 -0.04 -15.14 5.82
CA LYS A 24 0.27 -13.70 5.89
C LYS A 24 -0.80 -12.92 5.16
N ILE A 25 -1.96 -12.83 5.78
CA ILE A 25 -3.09 -12.06 5.26
C ILE A 25 -3.08 -10.65 5.85
N ARG A 26 -3.29 -9.66 4.98
CA ARG A 26 -3.46 -8.24 5.30
C ARG A 26 -4.77 -7.71 4.70
N GLU A 27 -5.17 -6.53 5.15
CA GLU A 27 -6.35 -5.84 4.65
C GLU A 27 -5.93 -4.72 3.69
N LEU A 28 -6.65 -4.60 2.57
CA LEU A 28 -6.68 -3.42 1.73
C LEU A 28 -7.98 -2.68 2.06
N CYS A 29 -7.86 -1.55 2.74
CA CYS A 29 -8.96 -0.66 3.07
C CYS A 29 -9.19 0.29 1.89
N LEU A 30 -10.46 0.44 1.48
CA LEU A 30 -10.87 1.28 0.37
C LEU A 30 -11.92 2.28 0.87
N ALA A 31 -11.73 3.54 0.50
CA ALA A 31 -12.69 4.61 0.67
C ALA A 31 -13.00 5.22 -0.70
N GLU A 32 -14.21 4.99 -1.20
CA GLU A 32 -14.72 5.61 -2.42
C GLU A 32 -15.39 6.93 -2.06
N VAL A 33 -14.92 8.02 -2.67
CA VAL A 33 -15.43 9.38 -2.51
C VAL A 33 -15.79 9.93 -3.89
N ASP A 34 -16.93 10.60 -3.99
CA ASP A 34 -17.28 11.35 -5.18
C ASP A 34 -16.69 12.77 -5.07
N ASP A 35 -16.04 13.24 -6.13
CA ASP A 35 -15.61 14.64 -6.22
C ASP A 35 -16.78 15.58 -6.55
N ASP A 36 -16.48 16.88 -6.65
CA ASP A 36 -17.47 17.92 -6.97
C ASP A 36 -18.13 17.76 -8.35
N GLN A 37 -17.52 16.98 -9.23
CA GLN A 37 -18.01 16.65 -10.58
C GLN A 37 -18.68 15.28 -10.65
N GLY A 38 -18.84 14.58 -9.51
CA GLY A 38 -19.42 13.24 -9.42
C GLY A 38 -18.50 12.13 -9.96
N ARG A 39 -17.20 12.40 -10.14
CA ARG A 39 -16.21 11.38 -10.49
C ARG A 39 -15.77 10.66 -9.23
N LYS A 40 -15.62 9.34 -9.35
CA LYS A 40 -15.13 8.52 -8.25
C LYS A 40 -13.62 8.65 -8.09
N LEU A 41 -13.21 8.94 -6.85
CA LEU A 41 -11.83 8.87 -6.37
C LEU A 41 -11.75 7.81 -5.27
N VAL A 42 -10.78 6.90 -5.40
CA VAL A 42 -10.57 5.81 -4.45
C VAL A 42 -9.30 6.05 -3.66
N PHE A 43 -9.45 6.18 -2.34
CA PHE A 43 -8.33 6.17 -1.41
C PHE A 43 -8.16 4.74 -0.89
N ALA A 44 -7.05 4.12 -1.28
CA ALA A 44 -6.68 2.79 -0.87
C ALA A 44 -5.56 2.85 0.17
N ALA A 45 -5.70 2.10 1.26
CA ALA A 45 -4.68 2.03 2.30
C ALA A 45 -4.44 0.59 2.74
N SER A 46 -3.18 0.22 2.91
CA SER A 46 -2.81 -1.08 3.49
C SER A 46 -1.64 -0.95 4.45
N HIS A 47 -1.44 -1.99 5.25
CA HIS A 47 -0.23 -2.22 6.02
C HIS A 47 0.27 -3.60 5.60
N LEU A 48 1.26 -3.64 4.71
CA LEU A 48 1.76 -4.90 4.17
C LEU A 48 2.45 -5.73 5.27
N VAL A 49 2.79 -6.98 4.98
CA VAL A 49 3.46 -7.84 5.95
C VAL A 49 4.82 -7.26 6.29
N SER A 50 5.06 -7.07 7.58
CA SER A 50 6.32 -6.57 8.10
C SER A 50 7.46 -7.55 7.77
N PRO A 51 8.71 -7.10 7.68
CA PRO A 51 9.85 -7.96 7.38
C PRO A 51 9.97 -9.15 8.36
N GLY A 52 9.53 -8.94 9.60
CA GLY A 52 9.62 -9.87 10.71
C GLY A 52 10.61 -9.35 11.76
N SER A 53 10.34 -9.60 13.04
CA SER A 53 11.28 -9.30 14.11
C SER A 53 11.93 -10.58 14.64
N HIS A 54 13.26 -10.59 14.68
CA HIS A 54 13.99 -11.30 15.72
C HIS A 54 14.77 -10.25 16.52
N SER A 55 14.90 -10.47 17.81
CA SER A 55 15.24 -9.50 18.86
C SER A 55 16.68 -8.92 18.82
N ALA A 56 17.25 -8.72 17.63
CA ALA A 56 18.49 -7.97 17.43
C ALA A 56 18.62 -7.40 16.00
N HIS A 57 18.02 -8.04 14.99
CA HIS A 57 18.10 -7.59 13.60
C HIS A 57 16.79 -7.90 12.85
N PRO A 58 16.28 -6.97 12.02
CA PRO A 58 15.17 -7.27 11.12
C PRO A 58 15.58 -8.41 10.18
N VAL A 59 14.98 -9.59 10.38
CA VAL A 59 15.14 -10.67 9.41
C VAL A 59 14.16 -10.36 8.30
N GLN A 60 14.66 -10.07 7.10
CA GLN A 60 13.85 -9.80 5.90
C GLN A 60 13.18 -11.09 5.38
N LYS A 61 12.34 -11.71 6.21
CA LYS A 61 11.83 -13.06 6.03
C LYS A 61 10.64 -13.14 5.09
N TYR A 62 9.86 -12.06 5.00
CA TYR A 62 8.55 -12.06 4.37
C TYR A 62 8.47 -11.24 3.09
N SER A 63 9.61 -11.05 2.41
CA SER A 63 9.67 -10.30 1.15
C SER A 63 8.73 -10.89 0.08
N ARG A 64 8.76 -12.22 -0.12
CA ARG A 64 7.86 -12.90 -1.07
C ARG A 64 6.39 -12.61 -0.78
N GLU A 65 5.97 -12.70 0.48
CA GLU A 65 4.60 -12.43 0.89
C GLU A 65 4.23 -10.95 0.72
N ARG A 66 5.16 -10.03 0.99
CA ARG A 66 4.95 -8.58 0.82
C ARG A 66 4.81 -8.18 -0.63
N VAL A 67 5.67 -8.68 -1.52
CA VAL A 67 5.57 -8.50 -2.97
C VAL A 67 4.22 -9.01 -3.47
N ALA A 68 3.84 -10.24 -3.11
CA ALA A 68 2.57 -10.82 -3.52
C ALA A 68 1.35 -10.02 -3.01
N GLN A 69 1.44 -9.41 -1.82
CA GLN A 69 0.39 -8.53 -1.32
C GLN A 69 0.29 -7.24 -2.13
N ALA A 70 1.41 -6.62 -2.49
CA ALA A 70 1.43 -5.41 -3.33
C ALA A 70 0.84 -5.69 -4.72
N GLU A 71 1.24 -6.80 -5.35
CA GLU A 71 0.70 -7.23 -6.64
C GLU A 71 -0.80 -7.48 -6.58
N GLN A 72 -1.29 -8.21 -5.56
CA GLN A 72 -2.72 -8.44 -5.38
C GLN A 72 -3.49 -7.15 -5.12
N ALA A 73 -2.92 -6.21 -4.36
CA ALA A 73 -3.54 -4.91 -4.12
C ALA A 73 -3.71 -4.15 -5.45
N LEU A 74 -2.66 -4.09 -6.26
CA LEU A 74 -2.71 -3.42 -7.57
C LEU A 74 -3.66 -4.12 -8.55
N ASP A 75 -3.73 -5.45 -8.56
CA ASP A 75 -4.67 -6.20 -9.38
C ASP A 75 -6.13 -5.94 -8.98
N LEU A 76 -6.42 -5.81 -7.68
CA LEU A 76 -7.74 -5.40 -7.21
C LEU A 76 -8.07 -3.96 -7.61
N LEU A 77 -7.07 -3.07 -7.55
CA LEU A 77 -7.21 -1.64 -7.84
C LEU A 77 -7.35 -1.32 -9.33
N LYS A 78 -6.98 -2.23 -10.24
CA LYS A 78 -7.11 -2.04 -11.70
C LYS A 78 -8.54 -1.74 -12.18
N ASN A 79 -9.55 -2.07 -11.36
CA ASN A 79 -10.96 -1.84 -11.68
C ASN A 79 -11.41 -0.39 -11.39
N TYR A 80 -10.51 0.45 -10.87
CA TYR A 80 -10.79 1.84 -10.52
C TYR A 80 -9.94 2.79 -11.35
N SER A 81 -10.56 3.85 -11.88
CA SER A 81 -9.87 4.79 -12.76
C SER A 81 -8.99 5.81 -12.03
N ASN A 82 -9.43 6.31 -10.87
CA ASN A 82 -8.69 7.29 -10.08
C ASN A 82 -8.42 6.72 -8.69
N VAL A 83 -7.15 6.41 -8.41
CA VAL A 83 -6.75 5.75 -7.17
C VAL A 83 -5.54 6.44 -6.56
N VAL A 84 -5.60 6.67 -5.25
CA VAL A 84 -4.42 6.96 -4.42
C VAL A 84 -4.21 5.75 -3.53
N PHE A 85 -3.06 5.08 -3.65
CA PHE A 85 -2.73 3.91 -2.83
C PHE A 85 -1.51 4.20 -1.95
N GLY A 86 -1.64 3.95 -0.65
CA GLY A 86 -0.60 4.26 0.33
C GLY A 86 -0.73 3.46 1.64
N GLY A 87 0.08 3.84 2.62
CA GLY A 87 0.12 3.23 3.96
C GLY A 87 1.51 2.76 4.35
N ASP A 88 1.60 1.92 5.38
CA ASP A 88 2.86 1.32 5.79
C ASP A 88 3.15 0.08 4.93
N MET A 89 3.88 0.30 3.85
CA MET A 89 4.19 -0.77 2.90
C MET A 89 5.26 -1.72 3.41
N ASN A 90 5.96 -1.42 4.52
CA ASN A 90 7.14 -2.16 4.98
C ASN A 90 8.14 -2.46 3.83
N TRP A 91 8.16 -1.60 2.80
CA TRP A 91 8.86 -1.88 1.56
C TRP A 91 10.32 -1.53 1.70
N ASP A 92 11.19 -2.43 1.27
CA ASP A 92 12.63 -2.22 1.22
C ASP A 92 13.10 -2.58 -0.19
N GLU A 93 13.42 -1.57 -1.00
CA GLU A 93 13.81 -1.80 -2.40
C GLU A 93 15.06 -2.69 -2.54
N LYS A 94 15.93 -2.77 -1.53
CA LYS A 94 17.12 -3.64 -1.56
C LYS A 94 16.75 -5.12 -1.47
N VAL A 95 15.58 -5.42 -0.90
CA VAL A 95 15.13 -6.78 -0.58
C VAL A 95 13.97 -7.19 -1.48
N ASP A 96 12.99 -6.30 -1.63
CA ASP A 96 11.76 -6.54 -2.39
C ASP A 96 11.90 -6.20 -3.88
N GLY A 97 12.96 -5.47 -4.23
CA GLY A 97 13.11 -4.87 -5.54
C GLY A 97 12.21 -3.65 -5.74
N SER A 98 12.07 -3.24 -7.00
CA SER A 98 11.18 -2.14 -7.37
C SER A 98 9.74 -2.47 -7.01
N PHE A 99 9.01 -1.49 -6.46
CA PHE A 99 7.58 -1.63 -6.25
C PHE A 99 6.87 -1.95 -7.59
N PRO A 100 5.95 -2.94 -7.64
CA PRO A 100 5.43 -3.49 -8.90
C PRO A 100 4.38 -2.59 -9.57
N LEU A 101 4.68 -1.30 -9.76
CA LEU A 101 3.78 -0.31 -10.34
C LEU A 101 3.45 -0.63 -11.80
N PRO A 102 2.16 -0.83 -12.16
CA PRO A 102 1.74 -0.92 -13.55
C PRO A 102 1.89 0.44 -14.27
N PRO A 103 1.90 0.45 -15.61
CA PRO A 103 1.89 1.70 -16.37
C PRO A 103 0.75 2.65 -15.95
N GLY A 104 1.05 3.94 -15.86
CA GLY A 104 0.09 4.98 -15.46
C GLY A 104 0.07 5.30 -13.96
N TRP A 105 0.74 4.49 -13.13
CA TRP A 105 1.00 4.85 -11.74
C TRP A 105 2.23 5.76 -11.60
N VAL A 106 2.20 6.62 -10.60
CA VAL A 106 3.30 7.50 -10.23
C VAL A 106 3.59 7.32 -8.75
N ASP A 107 4.87 7.22 -8.40
CA ASP A 107 5.34 7.35 -7.03
C ASP A 107 5.44 8.85 -6.70
N ALA A 108 4.57 9.32 -5.79
CA ALA A 108 4.49 10.73 -5.44
C ALA A 108 5.80 11.29 -4.87
N TRP A 109 6.59 10.49 -4.14
CA TRP A 109 7.87 10.94 -3.60
C TRP A 109 8.89 11.11 -4.72
N LYS A 110 9.05 10.08 -5.57
CA LYS A 110 10.01 10.12 -6.68
C LYS A 110 9.73 11.24 -7.67
N GLU A 111 8.45 11.57 -7.90
CA GLU A 111 8.04 12.68 -8.77
C GLU A 111 8.31 14.05 -8.14
N LEU A 112 7.94 14.26 -6.87
CA LEU A 112 8.01 15.58 -6.24
C LEU A 112 9.38 15.92 -5.66
N ARG A 113 10.18 14.91 -5.31
CA ARG A 113 11.49 15.06 -4.65
C ARG A 113 12.56 14.18 -5.32
N PRO A 114 12.79 14.36 -6.63
CA PRO A 114 13.80 13.59 -7.34
C PRO A 114 15.18 13.88 -6.73
N GLY A 115 15.85 12.84 -6.24
CA GLY A 115 17.20 12.93 -5.66
C GLY A 115 17.25 13.00 -4.13
N GLU A 116 16.11 13.01 -3.44
CA GLU A 116 16.06 12.83 -1.99
C GLU A 116 15.78 11.36 -1.64
N ASP A 117 16.46 10.86 -0.61
CA ASP A 117 16.40 9.43 -0.25
C ASP A 117 15.01 8.94 0.17
N GLY A 118 14.14 9.81 0.69
CA GLY A 118 12.75 9.46 1.00
C GLY A 118 12.54 8.50 2.17
N TRP A 119 13.48 8.46 3.12
CA TRP A 119 13.34 7.65 4.33
C TRP A 119 12.09 8.06 5.13
N THR A 120 11.15 7.13 5.29
CA THR A 120 9.96 7.30 6.13
C THR A 120 10.08 6.58 7.49
N PHE A 121 11.12 5.77 7.63
CA PHE A 121 11.53 5.09 8.85
C PHE A 121 13.06 4.93 8.82
N ASP A 122 13.78 5.69 9.66
CA ASP A 122 15.22 5.54 9.86
C ASP A 122 15.49 4.91 11.23
N THR A 123 16.41 3.96 11.28
CA THR A 123 16.90 3.30 12.50
C THR A 123 18.38 3.02 12.37
#